data_AF-A0AAU5H3R7-F1
#
_entry.id   AF-A0AAU5H3R7-F1
#
_cell.length_a   1.000
_cell.length_b   1.000
_cell.length_c   1.000
_cell.angle_alpha   90.00
_cell.angle_beta   90.00
_cell.angle_gamma   90.00
#
_symmetry.space_group_name_H-M   'P 1'
#
loop_
_entity.id
_entity.type
_entity.pdbx_description
1 polymer ?
#
loop_
_entity_poly.entity_id
_entity_poly.type
_entity_poly.pdbx_seq_one_letter_code
_entity_poly.pdbx_strand_id
1 'polypeptide(L)' 'MPGQRKRKRKRQQREERAGHWEVVFNTQDEAEWLAFNHRFMSGREAPDPSMIRVDIFCGRLAQPTGYQLSLFVPA' A
#
# COMPACT_ATOMS: atom_id res chain seq x y z
N MET A 1 -15.19 -20.21 -16.51
CA MET A 1 -14.88 -18.93 -15.86
C MET A 1 -13.51 -18.39 -16.34
N PRO A 2 -13.45 -17.73 -17.52
CA PRO A 2 -12.20 -17.23 -18.08
C PRO A 2 -11.76 -15.94 -17.36
N GLY A 3 -11.06 -16.08 -16.23
CA GLY A 3 -10.58 -14.94 -15.46
C GLY A 3 -9.91 -15.31 -14.14
N GLN A 4 -10.35 -16.42 -13.54
CA GLN A 4 -9.80 -16.87 -12.26
C GLN A 4 -8.32 -17.27 -12.34
N ARG A 5 -7.89 -17.91 -13.44
CA ARG A 5 -6.48 -18.29 -13.66
C ARG A 5 -5.54 -17.08 -13.74
N LYS A 6 -5.93 -16.01 -14.43
CA LYS A 6 -5.13 -14.76 -14.49
C LYS A 6 -5.03 -14.10 -13.12
N ARG A 7 -6.14 -14.07 -12.36
CA ARG A 7 -6.18 -13.53 -10.99
C ARG A 7 -5.27 -14.30 -10.04
N LYS A 8 -5.29 -15.64 -10.09
CA LYS A 8 -4.45 -16.53 -9.27
C LYS A 8 -2.95 -16.34 -9.59
N ARG A 9 -2.60 -16.23 -10.87
CA ARG A 9 -1.21 -16.06 -11.32
C ARG A 9 -0.61 -14.72 -10.86
N LYS A 10 -1.37 -13.61 -10.94
CA LYS A 10 -0.94 -12.31 -10.39
C LYS A 10 -0.76 -12.34 -8.86
N ARG A 11 -1.55 -13.14 -8.15
CA ARG A 11 -1.44 -13.31 -6.70
C ARG A 11 -0.19 -14.09 -6.32
N GLN A 12 0.10 -15.20 -7.02
CA GLN A 12 1.31 -16.00 -6.80
C GLN A 12 2.58 -15.19 -7.05
N GLN A 13 2.63 -14.39 -8.12
CA GLN A 13 3.77 -13.49 -8.39
C GLN A 13 4.02 -12.43 -7.31
N ARG A 14 2.98 -12.04 -6.55
CA ARG A 14 3.10 -11.13 -5.40
C ARG A 14 3.56 -11.85 -4.14
N GLU A 15 3.18 -13.12 -3.97
CA GLU A 15 3.54 -13.96 -2.81
C GLU A 15 4.97 -14.53 -2.93
N GLU A 16 5.53 -14.65 -4.14
CA GLU A 16 6.88 -15.19 -4.40
C GLU A 16 8.05 -14.25 -4.05
N ARG A 17 7.79 -12.99 -3.65
CA ARG A 17 8.85 -12.07 -3.24
C ARG A 17 9.25 -12.33 -1.79
N ALA A 18 10.48 -12.80 -1.56
CA ALA A 18 11.07 -12.88 -0.23
C ALA A 18 11.31 -11.45 0.31
N GLY A 19 10.68 -11.11 1.43
CA GLY A 19 10.74 -9.77 2.02
C GLY A 19 9.55 -9.49 2.94
N HIS A 20 9.48 -8.28 3.48
CA HIS A 20 8.40 -7.84 4.36
C HIS A 20 7.94 -6.42 3.98
N TRP A 21 6.76 -6.03 4.47
CA TRP A 21 6.23 -4.68 4.29
C TRP A 21 6.53 -3.87 5.54
N GLU A 22 7.24 -2.76 5.38
CA GLU A 22 7.55 -1.81 6.46
C GLU A 22 6.65 -0.60 6.35
N VAL A 23 6.04 -0.18 7.47
CA VAL A 23 5.16 0.99 7.53
C VAL A 23 6.01 2.25 7.64
N VAL A 24 5.88 3.14 6.66
CA VAL A 24 6.62 4.42 6.64
C VAL A 24 5.74 5.63 6.99
N PHE A 25 4.42 5.47 6.90
CA PHE A 25 3.48 6.53 7.24
C PHE A 25 2.14 5.94 7.73
N ASN A 26 1.58 6.51 8.78
CA ASN A 26 0.27 6.16 9.32
C ASN A 26 -0.39 7.41 9.90
N THR A 27 -1.62 7.70 9.48
CA THR A 27 -2.42 8.80 10.00
C THR A 27 -3.92 8.44 10.02
N GLN A 28 -4.69 9.15 10.82
CA GLN A 28 -6.17 9.12 10.76
C GLN A 28 -6.74 10.39 10.11
N ASP A 29 -5.88 11.34 9.75
CA ASP A 29 -6.25 12.58 9.08
C ASP A 29 -6.15 12.40 7.56
N GLU A 30 -7.29 12.52 6.87
CA GLU A 30 -7.37 12.40 5.42
C GLU A 30 -6.61 13.51 4.69
N ALA A 31 -6.61 14.74 5.22
CA ALA A 31 -5.89 15.84 4.61
C ALA A 31 -4.37 15.65 4.71
N GLU A 32 -3.90 15.16 5.86
CA GLU A 32 -2.50 14.80 6.05
C GLU A 32 -2.09 13.65 5.12
N TRP A 33 -2.95 12.64 5.00
CA TRP A 33 -2.75 11.52 4.06
C TRP A 33 -2.61 11.99 2.62
N LEU A 34 -3.52 12.85 2.14
CA LEU A 34 -3.48 13.37 0.77
C LEU A 34 -2.22 14.20 0.52
N ALA A 35 -1.85 15.06 1.47
CA ALA A 35 -0.64 15.88 1.36
C ALA A 35 0.63 15.03 1.34
N PHE A 36 0.71 14.01 2.20
CA PHE A 36 1.83 13.07 2.24
C PHE A 36 1.92 12.27 0.94
N ASN A 37 0.83 11.64 0.52
CA ASN A 37 0.80 10.82 -0.69
C ASN A 37 1.16 11.62 -1.95
N HIS A 38 0.67 12.86 -2.06
CA HIS A 38 1.04 13.74 -3.16
C HIS A 38 2.55 14.02 -3.17
N ARG A 39 3.13 14.42 -2.04
CA ARG A 39 4.57 14.70 -1.93
C ARG A 39 5.42 13.46 -2.18
N PHE A 40 4.99 12.32 -1.66
CA PHE A 40 5.67 11.03 -1.77
C PHE A 40 5.74 10.57 -3.23
N MET A 41 4.61 10.66 -3.95
CA MET A 41 4.53 10.29 -5.36
C MET A 41 5.18 11.31 -6.31
N SER A 42 5.24 12.59 -5.92
CA SER A 42 5.91 13.64 -6.72
C SER A 42 7.42 13.74 -6.47
N GLY A 43 7.96 12.95 -5.54
CA GLY A 43 9.38 12.96 -5.20
C GLY A 43 10.27 12.52 -6.37
N ARG A 44 11.51 13.01 -6.40
CA ARG A 44 12.53 12.64 -7.41
C ARG A 44 12.90 11.15 -7.36
N GLU A 45 12.70 10.50 -6.21
CA GLU A 45 12.85 9.06 -5.98
C GLU A 45 11.49 8.44 -5.64
N ALA A 46 10.46 8.72 -6.45
CA ALA A 46 9.21 8.00 -6.32
C ALA A 46 9.50 6.49 -6.40
N PRO A 47 9.17 5.70 -5.36
CA PRO A 47 9.46 4.27 -5.37
C PRO A 47 8.69 3.59 -6.49
N ASP A 48 9.19 2.45 -6.98
CA ASP A 48 8.45 1.61 -7.92
C ASP A 48 7.04 1.36 -7.33
N PRO A 49 5.95 1.68 -8.08
CA PRO A 49 4.58 1.40 -7.64
C PRO A 49 4.34 -0.06 -7.21
N SER A 50 5.16 -1.01 -7.69
CA SER A 50 5.10 -2.41 -7.28
C SER A 50 5.64 -2.68 -5.86
N MET A 51 6.39 -1.74 -5.29
CA MET A 51 6.99 -1.76 -3.95
C MET A 51 6.23 -0.88 -2.95
N ILE A 52 5.11 -0.26 -3.35
CA ILE A 52 4.28 0.58 -2.47
C ILE A 52 2.96 -0.14 -2.19
N ARG A 53 2.53 -0.12 -0.93
CA ARG A 53 1.20 -0.55 -0.51
C ARG A 53 0.51 0.54 0.27
N VAL A 54 -0.72 0.86 -0.13
CA VAL A 54 -1.60 1.78 0.59
C VAL A 54 -2.76 0.97 1.16
N ASP A 55 -2.93 1.03 2.48
CA ASP A 55 -4.03 0.41 3.19
C ASP A 55 -4.93 1.51 3.79
N ILE A 56 -6.23 1.41 3.52
CA ILE A 56 -7.25 2.27 4.15
C ILE A 56 -8.03 1.39 5.12
N PHE A 57 -7.81 1.60 6.40
CA PHE A 57 -8.52 0.94 7.47
C PHE A 57 -9.82 1.67 7.70
N CYS A 58 -10.84 1.33 6.90
CA CYS A 58 -12.20 1.85 7.07
C CYS A 58 -12.72 1.40 8.43
N GLY A 59 -12.56 2.25 9.44
CA GLY A 59 -13.08 1.99 10.77
C GLY A 59 -14.60 1.88 10.71
N ARG A 60 -15.17 0.94 11.46
CA ARG A 60 -16.62 0.93 11.69
C ARG A 60 -16.89 1.88 12.84
N LEU A 61 -17.69 2.93 12.62
CA LEU A 61 -18.36 3.88 13.55
C LEU A 61 -17.68 4.26 14.89
N ALA A 62 -17.18 3.30 15.67
CA ALA A 62 -16.38 3.48 16.88
C ALA A 62 -14.87 3.61 16.63
N GLN A 63 -14.36 3.15 15.48
CA GLN A 63 -12.96 3.35 15.10
C GLN A 63 -12.87 4.38 13.96
N PRO A 64 -11.97 5.37 14.06
CA PRO A 64 -11.71 6.30 12.98
C PRO A 64 -11.07 5.58 11.79
N THR A 65 -11.28 6.10 10.58
CA THR A 65 -10.59 5.63 9.38
C THR A 65 -9.09 5.91 9.51
N GLY A 66 -8.26 4.91 9.27
CA GLY A 66 -6.80 5.05 9.24
C GLY A 66 -6.27 4.89 7.83
N TYR A 67 -5.23 5.65 7.50
CA TYR A 67 -4.48 5.57 6.25
C TYR A 67 -3.06 5.13 6.56
N GLN A 68 -2.57 4.12 5.85
CA GLN A 68 -1.22 3.59 6.03
C GLN A 68 -0.54 3.42 4.68
N LEU A 69 0.71 3.87 4.60
CA LEU A 69 1.61 3.59 3.48
C LEU A 69 2.76 2.71 3.97
N SER A 70 2.95 1.60 3.25
CA SER A 70 4.03 0.65 3.49
C SER A 70 4.90 0.49 2.25
N LEU A 71 6.19 0.26 2.48
CA LEU A 71 7.16 -0.07 1.44
C LEU A 71 7.58 -1.54 1.54
N PHE A 72 7.80 -2.17 0.40
CA PHE A 72 8.32 -3.52 0.35
C PHE A 72 9.84 -3.50 0.55
N VAL A 73 10.30 -4.15 1.61
CA VAL A 73 11.71 -4.37 1.89
C VAL A 73 12.05 -5.81 1.49
N PRO A 74 12.80 -6.02 0.38
CA PRO A 74 13.27 -7.34 0.01
C PRO A 74 14.24 -7.88 1.08
N ALA A 75 14.19 -9.20 1.32
CA ALA A 75 15.11 -9.88 2.22
C ALA A 75 16.50 -10.11 1.60
#